data_AF-A0A817Z357-F1
#
_entry.id   AF-A0A817Z357-F1
#
_cell.length_a   1.000
_cell.length_b   1.000
_cell.length_c   1.000
_cell.angle_alpha   90.00
_cell.angle_beta   90.00
_cell.angle_gamma   90.00
#
_symmetry.space_group_name_H-M   'P 1'
#
loop_
_entity.id
_entity.type
_entity.pdbx_description
1 polymer ?
#
loop_
_entity_poly.entity_id
_entity_poly.type
_entity_poly.pdbx_seq_one_letter_code
_entity_poly.pdbx_strand_id
1 'polypeptide(L)'
;MPVDNLQNTSHRFSDVAEEPCIMLAPIEGFNIQPLVALEKATEPLHNIVPRLQTFVHVAKQRAKHPADGLSVDESASIALYTMEWEPHTESLYYILNQTLRNEDRK
;
A
#
# COMPACT_ATOMS: atom_id res chain seq x y z
N MET A 1 21.03 -23.29 -3.32
CA MET A 1 20.28 -22.05 -3.59
C MET A 1 19.65 -21.62 -2.27
N PRO A 2 19.99 -20.46 -1.69
CA PRO A 2 19.35 -20.01 -0.47
C PRO A 2 17.89 -19.64 -0.78
N VAL A 3 16.99 -20.08 0.10
CA VAL A 3 15.54 -19.89 -0.01
C VAL A 3 15.25 -18.54 0.62
N ASP A 4 15.33 -17.47 -0.17
CA ASP A 4 15.17 -16.11 0.33
C ASP A 4 13.70 -15.81 0.60
N ASN A 5 13.34 -15.94 1.88
CA ASN A 5 12.43 -15.06 2.62
C ASN A 5 11.07 -14.78 1.94
N LEU A 6 10.19 -15.79 1.88
CA LEU A 6 8.75 -15.51 1.78
C LEU A 6 8.36 -14.75 3.06
N GLN A 7 8.14 -13.44 2.95
CA GLN A 7 7.40 -12.71 3.97
C GLN A 7 6.08 -13.47 4.19
N ASN A 8 5.72 -13.78 5.43
CA ASN A 8 4.43 -14.41 5.73
C ASN A 8 3.32 -13.44 5.32
N THR A 9 2.64 -13.71 4.21
CA THR A 9 1.60 -12.84 3.65
C THR A 9 0.20 -13.34 3.99
N SER A 10 0.06 -14.17 5.02
CA SER A 10 -1.19 -14.88 5.33
C SER A 10 -2.32 -13.92 5.72
N HIS A 11 -1.99 -12.69 6.15
CA HIS A 11 -2.96 -11.71 6.61
C HIS A 11 -3.57 -10.86 5.48
N ARG A 12 -2.96 -10.80 4.27
CA ARG A 12 -3.46 -10.00 3.12
C ARG A 12 -4.85 -10.36 2.62
N PHE A 13 -5.36 -11.53 2.95
CA PHE A 13 -6.60 -12.06 2.38
C PHE A 13 -7.58 -12.58 3.43
N SER A 14 -7.26 -12.44 4.72
CA SER A 14 -8.09 -12.95 5.81
C SER A 14 -9.12 -11.93 6.32
N ASP A 15 -8.98 -10.65 5.96
CA ASP A 15 -9.78 -9.53 6.46
C ASP A 15 -11.06 -9.27 5.65
N VAL A 16 -11.32 -10.06 4.60
CA VAL A 16 -12.59 -10.04 3.85
C VAL A 16 -13.80 -10.27 4.77
N ALA A 17 -13.63 -11.05 5.85
CA ALA A 17 -14.68 -11.28 6.83
C ALA A 17 -15.09 -10.01 7.61
N GLU A 18 -14.20 -9.00 7.67
CA GLU A 18 -14.42 -7.73 8.36
C GLU A 18 -14.90 -6.62 7.41
N GLU A 19 -15.08 -6.93 6.13
CA GLU A 19 -15.57 -5.96 5.16
C GLU A 19 -17.06 -5.66 5.40
N PRO A 20 -17.43 -4.39 5.63
CA PRO A 20 -18.81 -4.07 5.93
C PRO A 20 -19.68 -4.29 4.69
N CYS A 21 -20.81 -4.98 4.85
CA CYS A 21 -21.77 -5.25 3.78
C CYS A 21 -22.62 -4.01 3.45
N ILE A 22 -21.96 -2.87 3.25
CA ILE A 22 -22.54 -1.58 2.90
C ILE A 22 -21.85 -1.05 1.65
N MET A 23 -22.64 -0.52 0.72
CA MET A 23 -22.10 0.05 -0.51
C MET A 23 -21.71 1.51 -0.27
N LEU A 24 -20.42 1.74 -0.02
CA LEU A 24 -19.88 3.10 0.09
C LEU A 24 -19.67 3.69 -1.31
N ALA A 25 -19.94 5.00 -1.48
CA ALA A 25 -19.71 5.68 -2.75
C ALA A 25 -18.22 5.66 -3.16
N PRO A 26 -17.85 5.77 -4.44
CA PRO A 26 -16.46 5.98 -4.82
C PRO A 26 -15.88 7.26 -4.19
N ILE A 27 -14.57 7.26 -3.88
CA ILE A 27 -13.87 8.48 -3.50
C ILE A 27 -13.42 9.18 -4.79
N GLU A 28 -14.00 10.34 -5.05
CA GLU A 28 -13.77 11.13 -6.27
C GLU A 28 -12.56 12.07 -6.16
N GLY A 29 -12.07 12.55 -7.31
CA GLY A 29 -11.06 13.61 -7.39
C GLY A 29 -9.60 13.13 -7.48
N PHE A 30 -9.33 11.86 -7.23
CA PHE A 30 -7.99 11.26 -7.43
C PHE A 30 -7.67 11.02 -8.91
N ASN A 31 -8.68 10.83 -9.76
CA ASN A 31 -8.54 10.60 -11.19
C ASN A 31 -8.00 11.81 -11.97
N ILE A 32 -8.12 13.02 -11.41
CA ILE A 32 -7.61 14.26 -12.02
C ILE A 32 -6.30 14.75 -11.39
N GLN A 33 -5.79 14.04 -10.38
CA GLN A 33 -4.53 14.42 -9.76
C GLN A 33 -3.36 14.06 -10.68
N PRO A 34 -2.32 14.92 -10.73
CA PRO A 34 -1.14 14.63 -11.53
C PRO A 34 -0.42 13.40 -10.96
N LEU A 35 0.08 12.55 -11.86
CA LEU A 35 1.00 11.50 -11.48
C LEU A 35 2.32 12.13 -11.03
N VAL A 36 2.76 11.73 -9.85
CA VAL A 36 4.01 12.18 -9.22
C VAL A 36 4.83 10.98 -8.77
N ALA A 37 6.09 11.22 -8.42
CA ALA A 37 6.94 10.17 -7.84
C ALA A 37 6.31 9.61 -6.56
N LEU A 38 6.55 8.32 -6.29
CA LEU A 38 5.95 7.62 -5.14
C LEU A 38 6.23 8.34 -3.81
N GLU A 39 7.45 8.84 -3.62
CA GLU A 39 7.83 9.59 -2.43
C GLU A 39 6.94 10.81 -2.20
N LYS A 40 6.63 11.55 -3.28
CA LYS A 40 5.78 12.74 -3.22
C LYS A 40 4.33 12.37 -2.92
N ALA A 41 3.83 11.30 -3.53
CA ALA A 41 2.48 10.80 -3.28
C ALA A 41 2.28 10.37 -1.82
N THR A 42 3.33 9.85 -1.16
CA THR A 42 3.26 9.37 0.23
C THR A 42 3.49 10.42 1.30
N GLU A 43 3.91 11.64 0.93
CA GLU A 43 4.17 12.72 1.91
C GLU A 43 3.02 12.98 2.89
N PRO A 44 1.74 13.04 2.47
CA PRO A 44 0.63 13.26 3.39
C PRO A 44 0.46 12.15 4.44
N LEU A 45 0.98 10.96 4.16
CA LEU A 45 0.81 9.77 4.99
C LEU A 45 1.96 9.57 6.01
N HIS A 46 3.03 10.37 5.95
CA HIS A 46 4.22 10.17 6.79
C HIS A 46 3.94 10.21 8.31
N ASN A 47 2.92 10.95 8.74
CA ASN A 47 2.52 11.04 10.15
C ASN A 47 1.44 10.02 10.54
N ILE A 48 0.90 9.28 9.57
CA ILE A 48 -0.20 8.32 9.76
C ILE A 48 0.36 6.90 9.76
N VAL A 49 1.26 6.60 8.82
CA VAL A 49 1.82 5.26 8.63
C VAL A 49 3.26 5.24 9.15
N PRO A 50 3.53 4.48 10.24
CA PRO A 50 4.87 4.39 10.81
C PRO A 50 5.90 3.88 9.80
N ARG A 51 7.08 4.50 9.79
CA ARG A 51 8.23 4.08 8.97
C ARG A 51 7.97 4.06 7.46
N LEU A 52 6.91 4.73 6.98
CA LEU A 52 6.49 4.69 5.58
C LEU A 52 7.63 5.02 4.61
N GLN A 53 8.41 6.07 4.90
CA GLN A 53 9.52 6.48 4.04
C GLN A 53 10.56 5.36 3.84
N THR A 54 10.85 4.56 4.88
CA THR A 54 11.75 3.40 4.77
C THR A 54 11.16 2.35 3.84
N PHE A 55 9.87 2.06 3.96
CA PHE A 55 9.21 1.04 3.13
C PHE A 55 8.98 1.50 1.70
N VAL A 56 8.76 2.80 1.45
CA VAL A 56 8.78 3.41 0.11
C VAL A 56 10.13 3.16 -0.55
N HIS A 57 11.23 3.40 0.17
CA HIS A 57 12.57 3.12 -0.36
C HIS A 57 12.73 1.63 -0.71
N VAL A 58 12.37 0.73 0.22
CA VAL A 58 12.43 -0.73 -0.02
C VAL A 58 11.59 -1.15 -1.22
N ALA A 59 10.38 -0.62 -1.36
CA ALA A 59 9.48 -0.91 -2.48
C ALA A 59 10.10 -0.49 -3.81
N LYS A 60 10.70 0.71 -3.89
CA LYS A 60 11.41 1.16 -5.09
C LYS A 60 12.64 0.32 -5.41
N GLN A 61 13.37 -0.17 -4.39
CA GLN A 61 14.47 -1.10 -4.64
C GLN A 61 13.99 -2.43 -5.26
N ARG A 62 12.81 -2.94 -4.84
CA ARG A 62 12.19 -4.14 -5.42
C ARG A 62 11.69 -3.90 -6.85
N ALA A 63 11.22 -2.69 -7.15
CA ALA A 63 10.62 -2.31 -8.42
C ALA A 63 11.62 -1.76 -9.47
N LYS A 64 12.94 -1.92 -9.29
CA LYS A 64 13.96 -1.37 -10.20
C LYS A 64 13.85 -1.83 -11.66
N HIS A 65 13.32 -3.03 -11.89
CA HIS A 65 13.15 -3.63 -13.21
C HIS A 65 11.69 -4.08 -13.35
N PRO A 66 10.74 -3.15 -13.52
CA PRO A 66 9.33 -3.47 -13.60
C PRO A 66 9.03 -4.27 -14.86
N ALA A 67 8.07 -5.20 -14.75
CA ALA A 67 7.53 -5.94 -15.89
C ALA A 67 6.29 -5.20 -16.45
N ASP A 68 5.75 -5.72 -17.56
CA ASP A 68 4.40 -5.38 -18.05
C ASP A 68 4.19 -3.90 -18.43
N GLY A 69 5.28 -3.19 -18.75
CA GLY A 69 5.23 -1.79 -19.18
C GLY A 69 4.97 -0.77 -18.07
N LEU A 70 5.01 -1.20 -16.80
CA LEU A 70 4.86 -0.31 -15.66
C LEU A 70 6.11 0.57 -15.48
N SER A 71 5.89 1.81 -15.03
CA SER A 71 6.96 2.62 -14.48
C SER A 71 7.46 2.05 -13.15
N VAL A 72 8.67 2.47 -12.75
CA VAL A 72 9.25 2.08 -11.45
C VAL A 72 8.33 2.50 -10.29
N ASP A 73 7.73 3.69 -10.36
CA ASP A 73 6.86 4.19 -9.29
C ASP A 73 5.51 3.44 -9.24
N GLU A 74 4.94 3.04 -10.38
CA GLU A 74 3.72 2.20 -10.41
C GLU A 74 3.98 0.79 -9.88
N SER A 75 5.08 0.16 -10.28
CA SER A 75 5.45 -1.15 -9.74
C SER A 75 5.79 -1.07 -8.24
N ALA A 76 6.46 0.01 -7.82
CA ALA A 76 6.78 0.26 -6.42
C ALA A 76 5.51 0.52 -5.58
N SER A 77 4.50 1.19 -6.11
CA SER A 77 3.24 1.44 -5.38
C SER A 77 2.48 0.14 -5.12
N ILE A 78 2.42 -0.76 -6.10
CA ILE A 78 1.84 -2.11 -5.93
C ILE A 78 2.66 -2.91 -4.93
N ALA A 79 3.99 -2.87 -5.04
CA ALA A 79 4.88 -3.55 -4.11
C ALA A 79 4.72 -3.02 -2.67
N LEU A 80 4.58 -1.70 -2.49
CA LEU A 80 4.37 -1.05 -1.20
C LEU A 80 3.01 -1.42 -0.60
N TYR A 81 1.94 -1.35 -1.40
CA TYR A 81 0.58 -1.71 -0.97
C TYR A 81 0.49 -3.17 -0.55
N THR A 82 1.20 -4.06 -1.22
CA THR A 82 1.20 -5.48 -0.85
C THR A 82 2.19 -5.77 0.27
N MET A 83 3.23 -4.96 0.51
CA MET A 83 4.25 -5.28 1.51
C MET A 83 3.67 -5.37 2.92
N GLU A 84 3.91 -6.50 3.59
CA GLU A 84 3.68 -6.62 5.03
C GLU A 84 4.99 -6.35 5.78
N TRP A 85 4.87 -5.74 6.94
CA TRP A 85 5.97 -5.58 7.88
C TRP A 85 5.47 -5.67 9.31
N GLU A 86 6.38 -5.99 10.22
CA GLU A 86 6.04 -6.11 11.64
C GLU A 86 6.12 -4.75 12.36
N PRO A 87 5.13 -4.44 13.21
CA PRO A 87 3.88 -5.20 13.41
C PRO A 87 2.91 -5.04 12.22
N HIS A 88 2.21 -6.12 11.84
CA HIS A 88 1.30 -6.14 10.68
C HIS A 88 0.31 -4.96 10.65
N THR A 89 -0.20 -4.56 11.83
CA THR A 89 -1.14 -3.46 12.02
C THR A 89 -0.58 -2.08 11.68
N GLU A 90 0.73 -1.96 11.50
CA GLU A 90 1.41 -0.73 11.06
C GLU A 90 1.70 -0.71 9.56
N SER A 91 1.34 -1.77 8.84
CA SER A 91 1.53 -1.83 7.39
C SER A 91 0.61 -0.87 6.65
N LEU A 92 1.08 -0.33 5.51
CA LEU A 92 0.28 0.56 4.67
C LEU A 92 -1.03 -0.13 4.25
N TYR A 93 -0.93 -1.40 3.84
CA TYR A 93 -2.07 -2.26 3.53
C TYR A 93 -3.14 -2.20 4.63
N TYR A 94 -2.73 -2.50 5.86
CA TYR A 94 -3.65 -2.65 6.99
C TYR A 94 -4.32 -1.32 7.31
N ILE A 95 -3.52 -0.25 7.49
CA ILE A 95 -4.03 1.07 7.85
C ILE A 95 -4.95 1.60 6.74
N LEU A 96 -4.55 1.48 5.47
CA LEU A 96 -5.33 1.99 4.35
C LEU A 96 -6.67 1.27 4.21
N ASN A 97 -6.68 -0.07 4.22
CA ASN A 97 -7.93 -0.83 4.10
C ASN A 97 -8.85 -0.66 5.30
N GLN A 98 -8.29 -0.59 6.51
CA GLN A 98 -9.07 -0.29 7.71
C GLN A 98 -9.71 1.11 7.64
N THR A 99 -8.98 2.11 7.14
CA THR A 99 -9.50 3.48 6.97
C THR A 99 -10.59 3.54 5.90
N LEU A 100 -10.37 2.90 4.74
CA LEU A 100 -11.31 2.94 3.61
C LEU A 100 -12.62 2.18 3.86
N ARG A 101 -12.60 1.19 4.77
CA ARG A 101 -13.81 0.48 5.24
C ARG A 101 -14.64 1.29 6.23
N ASN A 102 -14.08 2.34 6.84
CA ASN A 102 -14.83 3.20 7.75
C ASN A 102 -15.81 4.09 6.96
N GLU A 103 -16.97 4.39 7.55
CA GLU A 103 -17.92 5.35 6.96
C GLU A 103 -17.30 6.77 6.90
N ASP A 104 -16.48 7.11 7.88
CA ASP A 104 -15.69 8.36 7.93
C ASP A 104 -14.26 8.14 7.40
N ARG A 105 -14.15 7.99 6.08
CA ARG A 105 -12.91 7.67 5.33
C ARG A 105 -12.22 8.88 4.69
N LYS A 106 -12.42 10.08 5.25
CA LYS A 106 -11.85 11.34 4.73
C LYS A 106 -10.61 11.79 5.49
#